data_AF-A0A957PLR0-F1
#
_entry.id   AF-A0A957PLR0-F1
#
_cell.length_a   1.000
_cell.length_b   1.000
_cell.length_c   1.000
_cell.angle_alpha   90.00
_cell.angle_beta   90.00
_cell.angle_gamma   90.00
#
_symmetry.space_group_name_H-M   'P 1'
#
loop_
_entity.id
_entity.type
_entity.pdbx_description
1 polymer ?
#
loop_
_entity_poly.entity_id
_entity_poly.type
_entity_poly.pdbx_seq_one_letter_code
_entity_poly.pdbx_strand_id
1 'polypeptide(L)'
;MTNPYFLMALLYLFVALLAALDASLTSLNLLAWFQGIRWLRVHFITLGVMTETLFGILPLLAAARAGLPRPTFRWDIWLTLNVGLVVLLAGIPSINATLIRAGGTLIFLAALLLTGQLWQMRSGASNSRSGSVKFYVTGLAYLLLGITVGTGLWLGWSGPLRIRVPLEVHIHANNWGFLSLVFAGLLIDIVPSLTGRPLAQPRTLTALFWGMTLGAWGLVLGPWLGGALWVTAPGLVLHLSATI
;
A
#
# COMPACT_ATOMS: atom_id res chain seq x y z
N MET A 1 -12.58 17.67 14.56
CA MET A 1 -13.31 16.54 13.91
C MET A 1 -12.36 15.39 13.73
N THR A 2 -12.70 14.20 14.23
CA THR A 2 -11.91 12.97 14.08
C THR A 2 -11.92 12.53 12.62
N ASN A 3 -10.76 12.18 12.04
CA ASN A 3 -10.67 11.67 10.68
C ASN A 3 -11.18 10.21 10.65
N PRO A 4 -12.28 9.89 9.92
CA PRO A 4 -12.86 8.54 9.89
C PRO A 4 -11.88 7.42 9.52
N TYR A 5 -10.88 7.71 8.67
CA TYR A 5 -9.82 6.76 8.35
C TYR A 5 -9.08 6.27 9.61
N PHE A 6 -8.78 7.15 10.56
CA PHE A 6 -8.06 6.75 11.78
C PHE A 6 -8.93 5.93 12.73
N LEU A 7 -10.24 6.16 12.73
CA LEU A 7 -11.17 5.33 13.49
C LEU A 7 -11.19 3.90 12.93
N MET A 8 -11.26 3.75 11.61
CA MET A 8 -11.22 2.44 10.95
C MET A 8 -9.86 1.77 11.10
N ALA A 9 -8.76 2.52 11.01
CA ALA A 9 -7.42 2.00 11.31
C ALA A 9 -7.34 1.43 12.74
N LEU A 10 -7.88 2.12 13.74
CA LEU A 10 -7.93 1.64 15.13
C LEU A 10 -8.83 0.40 15.26
N LEU A 11 -9.98 0.37 14.58
CA LEU A 11 -10.86 -0.79 14.55
C LEU A 11 -10.15 -2.02 13.96
N TYR A 12 -9.51 -1.87 12.80
CA TYR A 12 -8.77 -2.95 12.17
C TYR A 12 -7.55 -3.39 12.99
N LEU A 13 -6.88 -2.46 13.67
CA LEU A 13 -5.80 -2.79 14.62
C LEU A 13 -6.34 -3.63 15.77
N PHE A 14 -7.46 -3.24 16.37
CA PHE A 14 -8.09 -4.00 17.44
C PHE A 14 -8.44 -5.42 16.98
N VAL A 15 -9.06 -5.57 15.81
CA VAL A 15 -9.38 -6.90 15.25
C VAL A 15 -8.11 -7.71 14.94
N ALA A 16 -7.06 -7.07 14.42
CA ALA A 16 -5.77 -7.74 14.17
C ALA A 16 -5.11 -8.23 15.46
N LEU A 17 -5.20 -7.46 16.55
CA LEU A 17 -4.68 -7.84 17.87
C LEU A 17 -5.49 -9.02 18.45
N LEU A 18 -6.82 -9.01 18.32
CA LEU A 18 -7.64 -10.16 18.72
C LEU A 18 -7.27 -11.42 17.92
N ALA A 19 -7.07 -11.30 16.61
CA ALA A 19 -6.62 -12.41 15.76
C ALA A 19 -5.18 -12.87 16.07
N ALA A 20 -4.31 -11.99 16.54
CA ALA A 20 -2.98 -12.35 17.02
C ALA A 20 -3.04 -13.09 18.36
N LEU A 21 -3.87 -12.62 19.28
CA LEU A 21 -4.12 -13.27 20.57
C LEU A 21 -4.69 -14.68 20.37
N ASP A 22 -5.72 -14.83 19.54
CA ASP A 22 -6.29 -16.14 19.19
C ASP A 22 -5.24 -17.11 18.62
N ALA A 23 -4.41 -16.64 17.68
CA ALA A 23 -3.33 -17.46 17.14
C ALA A 23 -2.30 -17.87 18.21
N SER A 24 -2.01 -16.99 19.17
CA SER A 24 -1.12 -17.32 20.29
C SER A 24 -1.75 -18.39 21.20
N LEU A 25 -3.04 -18.28 21.52
CA LEU A 25 -3.77 -19.29 22.32
C LEU A 25 -3.88 -20.62 21.59
N THR A 26 -4.10 -20.61 20.28
CA THR A 26 -4.08 -21.81 19.41
C THR A 26 -2.70 -22.47 19.42
N SER A 27 -1.61 -21.69 19.34
CA SER A 27 -0.24 -22.23 19.40
C SER A 27 0.10 -22.86 20.75
N LEU A 28 -0.58 -22.43 21.81
CA LEU A 28 -0.52 -23.01 23.15
C LEU A 28 -1.48 -24.19 23.34
N ASN A 29 -2.16 -24.64 22.27
CA ASN A 29 -3.16 -25.70 22.26
C ASN A 29 -4.38 -25.43 23.16
N LEU A 30 -4.66 -24.15 23.45
CA LEU A 30 -5.79 -23.73 24.28
C LEU A 30 -7.09 -23.61 23.47
N LEU A 31 -6.99 -23.41 22.15
CA LEU A 31 -8.12 -23.30 21.22
C LEU A 31 -7.75 -23.96 19.89
N ALA A 32 -8.30 -25.14 19.57
CA ALA A 32 -7.90 -25.92 18.40
C ALA A 32 -8.60 -25.53 17.07
N TRP A 33 -9.50 -24.55 17.08
CA TRP A 33 -10.51 -24.39 16.02
C TRP A 33 -10.28 -23.23 15.02
N PHE A 34 -9.25 -22.38 15.18
CA PHE A 34 -9.08 -21.16 14.37
C PHE A 34 -7.78 -21.06 13.54
N GLN A 35 -7.34 -22.16 12.94
CA GLN A 35 -6.13 -22.19 12.08
C GLN A 35 -6.22 -21.33 10.79
N GLY A 36 -7.41 -20.90 10.37
CA GLY A 36 -7.67 -20.20 9.10
C GLY A 36 -7.37 -18.69 9.05
N ILE A 37 -7.04 -18.03 10.17
CA ILE A 37 -7.06 -16.55 10.27
C ILE A 37 -5.71 -15.89 9.90
N ARG A 38 -4.64 -16.66 9.66
CA ARG A 38 -3.28 -16.09 9.47
C ARG A 38 -3.23 -15.02 8.38
N TRP A 39 -3.86 -15.26 7.25
CA TRP A 39 -3.90 -14.31 6.14
C TRP A 39 -4.83 -13.13 6.41
N LEU A 40 -5.92 -13.34 7.15
CA LEU A 40 -6.82 -12.27 7.55
C LEU A 40 -6.11 -11.26 8.46
N ARG A 41 -5.25 -11.74 9.37
CA ARG A 41 -4.41 -10.86 10.21
C ARG A 41 -3.47 -9.99 9.40
N VAL A 42 -2.78 -10.57 8.41
CA VAL A 42 -1.88 -9.80 7.53
C VAL A 42 -2.67 -8.69 6.83
N HIS A 43 -3.83 -9.01 6.26
CA HIS A 43 -4.66 -8.02 5.56
C HIS A 43 -5.28 -6.99 6.52
N PHE A 44 -5.65 -7.34 7.76
CA PHE A 44 -6.09 -6.33 8.73
C PHE A 44 -5.00 -5.31 9.05
N ILE A 45 -3.73 -5.74 9.10
CA ILE A 45 -2.62 -4.82 9.32
C ILE A 45 -2.34 -4.02 8.03
N THR A 46 -2.13 -4.69 6.91
CA THR A 46 -1.67 -4.03 5.66
C THR A 46 -2.79 -3.28 4.95
N LEU A 47 -3.94 -3.92 4.71
CA LEU A 47 -5.12 -3.31 4.07
C LEU A 47 -6.10 -2.64 5.04
N GLY A 48 -6.03 -2.94 6.34
CA GLY A 48 -6.78 -2.20 7.35
C GLY A 48 -5.95 -1.04 7.87
N VAL A 49 -5.05 -1.30 8.81
CA VAL A 49 -4.33 -0.26 9.54
C VAL A 49 -3.51 0.65 8.62
N MET A 50 -2.64 0.07 7.78
CA MET A 50 -1.67 0.86 7.01
C MET A 50 -2.36 1.69 5.92
N THR A 51 -3.17 1.06 5.05
CA THR A 51 -3.90 1.78 3.99
C THR A 51 -4.89 2.80 4.54
N GLU A 52 -5.67 2.50 5.60
CA GLU A 52 -6.56 3.50 6.19
C GLU A 52 -5.75 4.71 6.68
N THR A 53 -4.66 4.46 7.42
CA THR A 53 -3.78 5.54 7.90
C THR A 53 -3.21 6.37 6.76
N LEU A 54 -2.71 5.71 5.70
CA LEU A 54 -2.15 6.38 4.53
C LEU A 54 -3.21 7.17 3.76
N PHE A 55 -4.39 6.61 3.52
CA PHE A 55 -5.49 7.30 2.84
C PHE A 55 -5.94 8.53 3.64
N GLY A 56 -5.90 8.47 4.97
CA GLY A 56 -6.20 9.60 5.85
C GLY A 56 -5.12 10.69 5.88
N ILE A 57 -3.84 10.32 5.78
CA ILE A 57 -2.70 11.25 5.94
C ILE A 57 -2.24 11.86 4.61
N LEU A 58 -2.16 11.07 3.53
CA LEU A 58 -1.51 11.50 2.30
C LEU A 58 -2.12 12.78 1.67
N PRO A 59 -3.45 12.96 1.59
CA PRO A 59 -4.02 14.21 1.09
C PRO A 59 -3.66 15.42 1.95
N LEU A 60 -3.56 15.24 3.28
CA LEU A 60 -3.22 16.32 4.22
C LEU A 60 -1.77 16.76 4.02
N LEU A 61 -0.84 15.81 3.91
CA LEU A 61 0.58 16.10 3.68
C LEU A 61 0.79 16.73 2.30
N ALA A 62 0.18 16.17 1.25
CA ALA A 62 0.29 16.69 -0.11
C ALA A 62 -0.23 18.14 -0.20
N ALA A 63 -1.38 18.44 0.41
CA ALA A 63 -1.93 19.78 0.44
C ALA A 63 -1.04 20.76 1.22
N ALA A 64 -0.59 20.38 2.42
CA ALA A 64 0.29 21.21 3.23
C ALA A 64 1.60 21.56 2.50
N ARG A 65 2.17 20.58 1.78
CA ARG A 65 3.40 20.75 1.01
C ARG A 65 3.23 21.57 -0.26
N ALA A 66 2.04 21.52 -0.85
CA ALA A 66 1.68 22.36 -1.99
C ALA A 66 1.23 23.78 -1.58
N GLY A 67 1.15 24.08 -0.28
CA GLY A 67 0.62 25.34 0.22
C GLY A 67 -0.88 25.51 -0.06
N LEU A 68 -1.60 24.40 -0.22
CA LEU A 68 -3.03 24.37 -0.49
C LEU A 68 -3.83 24.36 0.83
N PRO A 69 -5.08 24.86 0.82
CA PRO A 69 -5.99 24.67 1.93
C PRO A 69 -6.14 23.18 2.29
N ARG A 70 -6.46 22.91 3.56
CA ARG A 70 -6.75 21.55 4.01
C ARG A 70 -7.85 20.94 3.14
N PRO A 71 -7.65 19.76 2.53
CA PRO A 71 -8.64 19.18 1.65
C PRO A 71 -9.88 18.79 2.43
N THR A 72 -11.05 18.97 1.81
CA THR A 72 -12.31 18.45 2.33
C THR A 72 -12.27 16.93 2.38
N PHE A 73 -12.94 16.35 3.38
CA PHE A 73 -13.02 14.90 3.48
C PHE A 73 -13.74 14.30 2.28
N ARG A 74 -13.16 13.24 1.70
CA ARG A 74 -13.68 12.53 0.54
C ARG A 74 -14.41 11.26 0.97
N TRP A 75 -15.70 11.43 1.27
CA TRP A 75 -16.59 10.32 1.68
C TRP A 75 -16.69 9.23 0.62
N ASP A 76 -16.63 9.60 -0.65
CA ASP A 76 -16.60 8.68 -1.77
C ASP A 76 -15.40 7.73 -1.70
N ILE A 77 -14.20 8.24 -1.45
CA ILE A 77 -12.99 7.40 -1.30
C ILE A 77 -13.10 6.52 -0.06
N TRP A 78 -13.53 7.09 1.07
CA TRP A 78 -13.60 6.37 2.34
C TRP A 78 -14.62 5.23 2.30
N LEU A 79 -15.84 5.50 1.80
CA LEU A 79 -16.89 4.49 1.64
C LEU A 79 -16.46 3.39 0.68
N THR A 80 -15.89 3.77 -0.47
CA THR A 80 -15.41 2.81 -1.47
C THR A 80 -14.34 1.89 -0.88
N LEU A 81 -13.38 2.44 -0.13
CA LEU A 81 -12.36 1.64 0.54
C LEU A 81 -12.98 0.70 1.57
N ASN A 82 -13.78 1.22 2.51
CA ASN A 82 -14.25 0.45 3.66
C ASN A 82 -15.29 -0.62 3.28
N VAL A 83 -16.20 -0.31 2.36
CA VAL A 83 -17.10 -1.33 1.79
C VAL A 83 -16.28 -2.37 1.03
N GLY A 84 -15.29 -1.95 0.24
CA GLY A 84 -14.38 -2.85 -0.45
C GLY A 84 -13.63 -3.80 0.48
N LEU A 85 -13.10 -3.29 1.59
CA LEU A 85 -12.41 -4.07 2.62
C LEU A 85 -13.34 -5.08 3.28
N VAL A 86 -14.53 -4.67 3.73
CA VAL A 86 -15.49 -5.59 4.35
C VAL A 86 -15.89 -6.70 3.38
N VAL A 87 -16.22 -6.36 2.13
CA VAL A 87 -16.60 -7.32 1.09
C VAL A 87 -15.45 -8.28 0.78
N LEU A 88 -14.21 -7.78 0.64
CA LEU A 88 -13.03 -8.60 0.37
C LEU A 88 -12.71 -9.53 1.55
N LEU A 89 -12.75 -9.03 2.78
CA LEU A 89 -12.46 -9.78 4.00
C LEU A 89 -13.53 -10.83 4.29
N ALA A 90 -14.76 -10.67 3.81
CA ALA A 90 -15.77 -11.74 3.79
C ALA A 90 -15.53 -12.74 2.65
N GLY A 91 -15.10 -12.26 1.47
CA GLY A 91 -14.87 -13.08 0.29
C GLY A 91 -13.73 -14.08 0.41
N ILE A 92 -12.58 -13.66 0.96
CA ILE A 92 -11.39 -14.51 1.13
C ILE A 92 -11.67 -15.77 1.97
N PRO A 93 -12.15 -15.69 3.23
CA PRO A 93 -12.37 -16.87 4.05
C PRO A 93 -13.52 -17.75 3.54
N SER A 94 -14.50 -17.16 2.84
CA SER A 94 -15.60 -17.92 2.22
C SER A 94 -15.25 -18.47 0.83
N ILE A 95 -14.05 -18.18 0.31
CA ILE A 95 -13.61 -18.55 -1.05
C ILE A 95 -14.66 -18.14 -2.10
N ASN A 96 -15.27 -16.97 -1.92
CA ASN A 96 -16.34 -16.48 -2.79
C ASN A 96 -15.77 -15.53 -3.86
N ALA A 97 -15.66 -16.03 -5.09
CA ALA A 97 -15.10 -15.29 -6.22
C ALA A 97 -15.82 -13.96 -6.51
N THR A 98 -17.14 -13.90 -6.31
CA THR A 98 -17.93 -12.68 -6.54
C THR A 98 -17.60 -11.62 -5.51
N LEU A 99 -17.55 -11.98 -4.23
CA LEU A 99 -17.17 -11.07 -3.15
C LEU A 99 -15.70 -10.63 -3.29
N ILE A 100 -14.79 -11.55 -3.62
CA ILE A 100 -13.37 -11.21 -3.83
C ILE A 100 -13.21 -10.21 -4.98
N ARG A 101 -13.90 -10.45 -6.11
CA ARG A 101 -13.88 -9.54 -7.25
C ARG A 101 -14.46 -8.17 -6.87
N ALA A 102 -15.65 -8.14 -6.27
CA ALA A 102 -16.31 -6.90 -5.90
C ALA A 102 -15.48 -6.08 -4.91
N GLY A 103 -15.01 -6.71 -3.83
CA GLY A 103 -14.18 -6.08 -2.81
C GLY A 103 -12.85 -5.58 -3.39
N GLY A 104 -12.16 -6.41 -4.17
CA GLY A 104 -10.91 -6.03 -4.85
C GLY A 104 -11.10 -4.85 -5.82
N THR A 105 -12.18 -4.85 -6.61
CA THR A 105 -12.52 -3.73 -7.50
C THR A 105 -12.79 -2.45 -6.74
N LEU A 106 -13.54 -2.49 -5.64
CA LEU A 106 -13.80 -1.30 -4.83
C LEU A 106 -12.52 -0.73 -4.22
N ILE A 107 -11.66 -1.56 -3.62
CA ILE A 107 -10.37 -1.09 -3.08
C ILE A 107 -9.49 -0.50 -4.19
N PHE A 108 -9.47 -1.12 -5.37
CA PHE A 108 -8.76 -0.60 -6.54
C PHE A 108 -9.29 0.78 -6.96
N LEU A 109 -10.62 0.96 -7.01
CA LEU A 109 -11.23 2.26 -7.32
C LEU A 109 -10.91 3.31 -6.26
N ALA A 110 -10.94 2.96 -4.98
CA ALA A 110 -10.56 3.88 -3.90
C ALA A 110 -9.10 4.33 -4.04
N ALA A 111 -8.17 3.41 -4.36
CA ALA A 111 -6.78 3.72 -4.62
C ALA A 111 -6.59 4.60 -5.87
N LEU A 112 -7.35 4.37 -6.94
CA LEU A 112 -7.36 5.23 -8.13
C LEU A 112 -7.86 6.65 -7.80
N LEU A 113 -8.96 6.77 -7.06
CA LEU A 113 -9.51 8.06 -6.66
C LEU A 113 -8.52 8.84 -5.79
N LEU A 114 -7.87 8.19 -4.83
CA LEU A 114 -6.81 8.80 -4.03
C LEU A 114 -5.63 9.22 -4.90
N THR A 115 -5.18 8.36 -5.82
CA THR A 115 -4.09 8.68 -6.76
C THR A 115 -4.42 9.92 -7.58
N GLY A 116 -5.64 10.01 -8.12
CA GLY A 116 -6.13 11.17 -8.86
C GLY A 116 -6.18 12.43 -7.99
N GLN A 117 -6.65 12.32 -6.75
CA GLN A 117 -6.67 13.43 -5.80
C GLN A 117 -5.25 13.97 -5.52
N LEU A 118 -4.29 13.09 -5.23
CA LEU A 118 -2.90 13.49 -4.99
C LEU A 118 -2.25 14.09 -6.24
N TRP A 119 -2.55 13.53 -7.41
CA TRP A 119 -2.03 14.04 -8.68
C TRP A 119 -2.54 15.46 -8.98
N GLN A 120 -3.82 15.74 -8.72
CA GLN A 120 -4.40 17.08 -8.89
C GLN A 120 -3.80 18.11 -7.94
N MET A 121 -3.30 17.70 -6.77
CA MET A 121 -2.61 18.60 -5.85
C MET A 121 -1.20 19.00 -6.33
N ARG A 122 -0.63 18.26 -7.29
CA ARG A 122 0.68 18.60 -7.88
C ARG A 122 0.63 19.89 -8.71
N SER A 123 -0.47 20.14 -9.41
CA SER A 123 -0.59 21.28 -10.34
C SER A 123 -0.85 22.62 -9.66
N GLY A 124 -1.26 22.62 -8.39
CA GLY A 124 -1.44 23.84 -7.58
C GLY A 124 -0.16 24.35 -6.92
N ALA A 125 0.95 23.61 -7.00
CA ALA A 125 2.19 23.95 -6.32
C ALA A 125 2.93 25.09 -7.02
N SER A 126 2.77 26.33 -6.54
CA SER A 126 3.55 27.49 -6.97
C SER A 126 5.04 27.39 -6.61
N ASN A 127 5.42 26.40 -5.79
CA ASN A 127 6.79 26.12 -5.38
C ASN A 127 7.18 24.67 -5.69
N SER A 128 8.28 24.51 -6.42
CA SER A 128 8.92 23.25 -6.86
C SER A 128 9.46 22.36 -5.74
N ARG A 129 8.92 22.43 -4.51
CA ARG A 129 9.55 21.88 -3.30
C ARG A 129 9.01 20.54 -2.79
N SER A 130 7.89 20.03 -3.30
CA SER A 130 7.36 18.74 -2.82
C SER A 130 7.74 17.58 -3.74
N GLY A 131 8.94 17.05 -3.53
CA GLY A 131 9.39 15.81 -4.17
C GLY A 131 8.67 14.56 -3.66
N SER A 132 7.84 14.63 -2.60
CA SER A 132 7.20 13.48 -1.96
C SER A 132 5.99 12.95 -2.72
N VAL A 133 5.22 13.82 -3.40
CA VAL A 133 3.98 13.42 -4.10
C VAL A 133 4.25 12.36 -5.17
N LYS A 134 5.38 12.44 -5.89
CA LYS A 134 5.75 11.40 -6.88
C LYS A 134 6.00 10.04 -6.21
N PHE A 135 6.53 10.00 -4.99
CA PHE A 135 6.69 8.75 -4.25
C PHE A 135 5.34 8.19 -3.83
N TYR A 136 4.42 9.03 -3.36
CA TYR A 136 3.06 8.60 -3.00
C TYR A 136 2.29 8.04 -4.19
N VAL A 137 2.27 8.77 -5.30
CA VAL A 137 1.56 8.34 -6.52
C VAL A 137 2.17 7.06 -7.09
N THR A 138 3.50 6.95 -7.13
CA THR A 138 4.17 5.74 -7.64
C THR A 138 3.94 4.56 -6.69
N GLY A 139 3.99 4.78 -5.37
CA GLY A 139 3.62 3.77 -4.39
C GLY A 139 2.19 3.29 -4.58
N LEU A 140 1.22 4.20 -4.78
CA LEU A 140 -0.17 3.82 -5.07
C LEU A 140 -0.31 3.07 -6.40
N ALA A 141 0.51 3.36 -7.41
CA ALA A 141 0.55 2.56 -8.63
C ALA A 141 0.98 1.10 -8.36
N TYR A 142 1.97 0.91 -7.48
CA TYR A 142 2.33 -0.43 -7.00
C TYR A 142 1.23 -1.09 -6.15
N LEU A 143 0.47 -0.32 -5.37
CA LEU A 143 -0.71 -0.84 -4.66
C LEU A 143 -1.77 -1.33 -5.65
N LEU A 144 -2.05 -0.58 -6.72
CA LEU A 144 -2.98 -1.00 -7.78
C LEU A 144 -2.54 -2.31 -8.43
N LEU A 145 -1.23 -2.46 -8.70
CA LEU A 145 -0.66 -3.71 -9.17
C LEU A 145 -0.83 -4.84 -8.13
N GLY A 146 -0.52 -4.56 -6.87
CA GLY A 146 -0.70 -5.48 -5.74
C GLY A 146 -2.13 -5.95 -5.59
N ILE A 147 -3.13 -5.06 -5.67
CA ILE A 147 -4.57 -5.40 -5.63
C ILE A 147 -4.95 -6.25 -6.84
N THR A 148 -4.46 -5.91 -8.03
CA THR A 148 -4.75 -6.66 -9.26
C THR A 148 -4.25 -8.10 -9.15
N VAL A 149 -2.99 -8.28 -8.75
CA VAL A 149 -2.39 -9.61 -8.57
C VAL A 149 -3.02 -10.34 -7.38
N GLY A 150 -3.30 -9.64 -6.29
CA GLY A 150 -3.94 -10.17 -5.09
C GLY A 150 -5.35 -10.71 -5.36
N THR A 151 -6.14 -9.96 -6.12
CA THR A 151 -7.46 -10.41 -6.58
C THR A 151 -7.32 -11.56 -7.58
N GLY A 152 -6.36 -11.44 -8.50
CA GLY A 152 -6.06 -12.43 -9.53
C GLY A 152 -5.59 -13.79 -8.99
N LEU A 153 -4.94 -13.83 -7.82
CA LEU A 153 -4.58 -15.06 -7.11
C LEU A 153 -5.79 -15.98 -6.88
N TRP A 154 -6.93 -15.39 -6.54
CA TRP A 154 -8.17 -16.12 -6.25
C TRP A 154 -9.01 -16.37 -7.50
N LEU A 155 -8.85 -15.55 -8.54
CA LEU A 155 -9.64 -15.61 -9.77
C LEU A 155 -8.92 -16.31 -10.93
N GLY A 156 -7.73 -16.88 -10.71
CA GLY A 156 -6.98 -17.63 -11.71
C GLY A 156 -6.34 -16.75 -12.80
N TRP A 157 -6.05 -15.48 -12.51
CA TRP A 157 -5.47 -14.56 -13.51
C TRP A 157 -3.98 -14.80 -13.77
N SER A 158 -3.31 -15.61 -12.95
CA SER A 158 -1.89 -15.94 -13.13
C SER A 158 -1.59 -16.56 -14.49
N GLY A 159 -2.48 -17.44 -14.99
CA GLY A 159 -2.34 -18.04 -16.33
C GLY A 159 -2.40 -17.00 -17.46
N PRO A 160 -3.51 -16.26 -17.62
CA PRO A 160 -3.64 -15.20 -18.62
C PRO A 160 -2.55 -14.13 -18.53
N LEU A 161 -2.13 -13.74 -17.32
CA LEU A 161 -1.09 -12.72 -17.08
C LEU A 161 0.34 -13.30 -17.11
N ARG A 162 0.49 -14.62 -17.31
CA ARG A 162 1.76 -15.36 -17.31
C ARG A 162 2.61 -15.11 -16.05
N ILE A 163 1.94 -15.00 -14.90
CA ILE A 163 2.60 -14.82 -13.61
C ILE A 163 2.97 -16.20 -13.05
N ARG A 164 4.27 -16.48 -12.91
CA ARG A 164 4.73 -17.79 -12.43
C ARG A 164 4.64 -17.96 -10.91
N VAL A 165 4.97 -16.92 -10.14
CA VAL A 165 4.90 -16.96 -8.66
C VAL A 165 4.02 -15.81 -8.14
N PRO A 166 2.69 -15.89 -8.30
CA PRO A 166 1.79 -14.75 -8.10
C PRO A 166 1.72 -14.24 -6.66
N LEU A 167 1.92 -15.11 -5.66
CA LEU A 167 1.95 -14.69 -4.26
C LEU A 167 3.13 -13.77 -3.98
N GLU A 168 4.31 -14.12 -4.47
CA GLU A 168 5.52 -13.29 -4.32
C GLU A 168 5.40 -11.97 -5.08
N VAL A 169 4.85 -11.99 -6.31
CA VAL A 169 4.56 -10.76 -7.06
C VAL A 169 3.66 -9.82 -6.26
N HIS A 170 2.58 -10.35 -5.68
CA HIS A 170 1.65 -9.57 -4.86
C HIS A 170 2.35 -8.96 -3.63
N ILE A 171 3.12 -9.75 -2.88
CA ILE A 171 3.84 -9.29 -1.69
C ILE A 171 4.88 -8.23 -2.09
N HIS A 172 5.61 -8.44 -3.18
CA HIS A 172 6.66 -7.53 -3.61
C HIS A 172 6.10 -6.20 -4.09
N ALA A 173 5.00 -6.22 -4.86
CA ALA A 173 4.31 -5.00 -5.27
C ALA A 173 3.84 -4.20 -4.05
N ASN A 174 3.28 -4.85 -3.03
CA ASN A 174 2.77 -4.15 -1.85
C ASN A 174 3.86 -3.66 -0.88
N ASN A 175 4.91 -4.45 -0.66
CA ASN A 175 5.94 -4.11 0.33
C ASN A 175 7.06 -3.26 -0.28
N TRP A 176 7.74 -3.79 -1.30
CA TRP A 176 8.88 -3.13 -1.96
C TRP A 176 8.46 -2.03 -2.93
N GLY A 177 7.24 -2.11 -3.46
CA GLY A 177 6.65 -1.05 -4.27
C GLY A 177 5.93 -0.04 -3.40
N PHE A 178 4.71 -0.39 -3.00
CA PHE A 178 3.77 0.53 -2.34
C PHE A 178 4.31 1.08 -1.01
N LEU A 179 4.48 0.22 -0.01
CA LEU A 179 4.80 0.67 1.34
C LEU A 179 6.14 1.41 1.36
N SER A 180 7.21 0.84 0.80
CA SER A 180 8.52 1.51 0.87
C SER A 180 8.54 2.87 0.17
N LEU A 181 7.92 3.00 -1.03
CA LEU A 181 7.87 4.29 -1.71
C LEU A 181 7.05 5.30 -0.92
N VAL A 182 5.89 4.90 -0.39
CA VAL A 182 5.08 5.79 0.43
C VAL A 182 5.84 6.21 1.69
N PHE A 183 6.51 5.29 2.38
CA PHE A 183 7.34 5.62 3.54
C PHE A 183 8.49 6.57 3.19
N ALA A 184 9.17 6.39 2.06
CA ALA A 184 10.19 7.34 1.61
C ALA A 184 9.59 8.74 1.37
N GLY A 185 8.42 8.81 0.75
CA GLY A 185 7.67 10.07 0.64
C GLY A 185 7.33 10.69 2.00
N LEU A 186 6.90 9.87 2.98
CA LEU A 186 6.62 10.32 4.35
C LEU A 186 7.88 10.86 5.03
N LEU A 187 9.04 10.22 4.87
CA LEU A 187 10.30 10.73 5.41
C LEU A 187 10.67 12.09 4.80
N ILE A 188 10.47 12.26 3.48
CA ILE A 188 10.68 13.55 2.80
C ILE A 188 9.77 14.65 3.38
N ASP A 189 8.56 14.30 3.82
CA ASP A 189 7.61 15.26 4.37
C ASP A 189 7.72 15.46 5.89
N ILE A 190 8.15 14.45 6.64
CA ILE A 190 8.18 14.51 8.11
C ILE A 190 9.53 15.01 8.59
N VAL A 191 10.64 14.47 8.08
CA VAL A 191 11.99 14.79 8.59
C VAL A 191 12.30 16.29 8.52
N PRO A 192 11.98 17.03 7.43
CA PRO A 192 12.22 18.45 7.41
C PRO A 192 11.34 19.26 8.36
N SER A 193 10.13 18.78 8.66
CA SER A 193 9.24 19.43 9.63
C SER A 193 9.76 19.28 11.06
N LEU A 194 10.43 18.17 11.36
CA LEU A 194 11.01 17.89 12.68
C LEU A 194 12.38 18.54 12.88
N THR A 195 13.22 18.58 11.83
CA THR A 195 14.62 19.00 11.92
C THR A 195 14.88 20.42 11.41
N GLY A 196 13.91 21.03 10.71
CA GLY A 196 14.10 22.30 10.01
C GLY A 196 15.05 22.23 8.80
N ARG A 197 15.53 21.03 8.42
CA ARG A 197 16.50 20.84 7.34
C ARG A 197 15.94 19.91 6.27
N PRO A 198 16.23 20.16 4.97
CA PRO A 198 15.82 19.23 3.92
C PRO A 198 16.49 17.86 4.14
N LEU A 199 15.74 16.78 3.88
CA LEU A 199 16.24 15.41 4.03
C LEU A 199 17.47 15.16 3.14
N ALA A 200 17.40 15.62 1.89
CA ALA A 200 18.49 15.54 0.92
C ALA A 200 18.34 16.62 -0.16
N GLN A 201 19.36 16.79 -0.99
CA GLN A 201 19.30 17.66 -2.16
C GLN A 201 18.34 17.10 -3.24
N PRO A 202 17.74 17.94 -4.10
CA PRO A 202 16.77 17.49 -5.10
C PRO A 202 17.28 16.41 -6.07
N ARG A 203 18.57 16.46 -6.43
CA ARG A 203 19.22 15.44 -7.28
C ARG A 203 19.26 14.09 -6.58
N THR A 204 19.67 14.06 -5.31
CA THR A 204 19.66 12.86 -4.47
C THR A 204 18.25 12.30 -4.36
N LEU A 205 17.24 13.12 -4.05
CA LEU A 205 15.84 12.67 -3.99
C LEU A 205 15.33 12.10 -5.32
N THR A 206 15.87 12.56 -6.45
CA THR A 206 15.55 12.01 -7.77
C THR A 206 16.23 10.67 -8.01
N ALA A 207 17.49 10.53 -7.60
CA ALA A 207 18.19 9.25 -7.65
C ALA A 207 17.51 8.21 -6.74
N LEU A 208 17.17 8.56 -5.50
CA LEU A 208 16.46 7.68 -4.57
C LEU A 208 15.11 7.25 -5.14
N PHE A 209 14.34 8.19 -5.71
CA PHE A 209 13.07 7.89 -6.34
C PHE A 209 13.20 6.82 -7.44
N TRP A 210 14.14 7.01 -8.36
CA TRP A 210 14.33 6.06 -9.47
C TRP A 210 14.93 4.75 -9.00
N GLY A 211 15.88 4.77 -8.07
CA GLY A 211 16.46 3.55 -7.50
C GLY A 211 15.42 2.68 -6.81
N MET A 212 14.59 3.27 -5.96
CA MET A 212 13.48 2.54 -5.32
C MET A 212 12.44 2.06 -6.34
N THR A 213 12.04 2.92 -7.29
CA THR A 213 10.99 2.59 -8.27
C THR A 213 11.41 1.47 -9.21
N LEU A 214 12.61 1.57 -9.80
CA LEU A 214 13.14 0.56 -10.71
C LEU A 214 13.59 -0.70 -9.96
N GLY A 215 14.12 -0.54 -8.75
CA GLY A 215 14.46 -1.66 -7.87
C GLY A 215 13.24 -2.49 -7.52
N ALA A 216 12.14 -1.83 -7.12
CA ALA A 216 10.86 -2.47 -6.84
C ALA A 216 10.31 -3.18 -8.08
N TRP A 217 10.47 -2.58 -9.26
CA TRP A 217 10.05 -3.18 -10.52
C TRP A 217 10.80 -4.48 -10.80
N GLY A 218 12.12 -4.51 -10.61
CA GLY A 218 12.91 -5.73 -10.72
C GLY A 218 12.49 -6.80 -9.71
N LEU A 219 12.22 -6.38 -8.46
CA LEU A 219 11.73 -7.28 -7.42
C LEU A 219 10.35 -7.84 -7.73
N VAL A 220 9.47 -7.10 -8.42
CA VAL A 220 8.16 -7.59 -8.87
C VAL A 220 8.30 -8.51 -10.09
N LEU A 221 9.14 -8.15 -11.07
CA LEU A 221 9.34 -8.92 -12.29
C LEU A 221 10.03 -10.27 -12.06
N GLY A 222 10.96 -10.35 -11.11
CA GLY A 222 11.64 -11.58 -10.74
C GLY A 222 10.69 -12.78 -10.52
N PRO A 223 9.80 -12.74 -9.51
CA PRO A 223 8.80 -13.77 -9.27
C PRO A 223 7.75 -13.87 -10.39
N TRP A 224 7.47 -12.77 -11.10
CA TRP A 224 6.61 -12.82 -12.30
C TRP A 224 7.16 -13.81 -13.33
N LEU A 225 8.48 -13.77 -13.53
CA LEU A 225 9.23 -14.61 -14.47
C LEU A 225 9.69 -15.95 -13.88
N GLY A 226 9.25 -16.30 -12.66
CA GLY A 226 9.55 -17.60 -12.03
C GLY A 226 10.78 -17.58 -11.13
N GLY A 227 11.02 -16.47 -10.44
CA GLY A 227 12.18 -16.31 -9.57
C GLY A 227 13.47 -16.01 -10.34
N ALA A 228 13.36 -15.28 -11.45
CA ALA A 228 14.49 -14.95 -12.32
C ALA A 228 15.53 -14.09 -11.58
N LEU A 229 16.55 -14.72 -11.00
CA LEU A 229 17.58 -14.04 -10.19
C LEU A 229 18.31 -12.91 -10.93
N TRP A 230 18.49 -13.05 -12.24
CA TRP A 230 19.09 -12.01 -13.08
C TRP A 230 18.26 -10.72 -13.18
N VAL A 231 16.98 -10.76 -12.78
CA VAL A 231 16.11 -9.58 -12.61
C VAL A 231 16.01 -9.20 -11.14
N THR A 232 15.77 -10.19 -10.26
CA THR A 232 15.56 -9.96 -8.83
C THR A 232 16.79 -9.37 -8.15
N ALA A 233 17.99 -9.89 -8.42
CA ALA A 233 19.19 -9.45 -7.73
C ALA A 233 19.60 -8.01 -8.08
N PRO A 234 19.62 -7.58 -9.36
CA PRO A 234 19.82 -6.17 -9.69
C PRO A 234 18.72 -5.28 -9.11
N GLY A 235 17.46 -5.73 -9.12
CA GLY A 235 16.35 -5.01 -8.51
C GLY A 235 16.54 -4.80 -7.00
N LEU A 236 16.98 -5.84 -6.28
CA LEU A 236 17.28 -5.79 -4.86
C LEU A 236 18.41 -4.82 -4.56
N VAL A 237 19.54 -4.93 -5.27
CA VAL A 237 20.69 -4.04 -5.10
C VAL A 237 20.27 -2.60 -5.32
N LEU A 238 19.57 -2.32 -6.42
CA LEU A 238 19.14 -0.96 -6.77
C LEU A 238 18.17 -0.38 -5.74
N HIS A 239 17.23 -1.19 -5.22
CA HIS A 239 16.30 -0.75 -4.18
C HIS A 239 17.04 -0.47 -2.87
N LEU A 240 17.88 -1.40 -2.41
CA LEU A 240 18.61 -1.26 -1.15
C LEU A 240 19.59 -0.09 -1.17
N SER A 241 20.33 0.10 -2.26
CA SER A 241 21.23 1.24 -2.45
C SER A 241 20.50 2.59 -2.43
N ALA A 242 19.18 2.61 -2.69
CA ALA A 242 18.36 3.80 -2.59
C ALA A 242 17.72 3.98 -1.20
N THR A 243 17.99 3.08 -0.25
CA THR A 243 17.42 3.11 1.11
C THR A 243 18.48 3.20 2.23
N ILE A 244 19.77 3.10 1.88
CA ILE A 244 20.93 3.17 2.78
C ILE A 244 21.76 4.40 2.39
#